data_AF-A0A376RKX0-F1
#
_entry.id   AF-A0A376RKX0-F1
#
_cell.length_a   1.000
_cell.length_b   1.000
_cell.length_c   1.000
_cell.angle_alpha   90.00
_cell.angle_beta   90.00
_cell.angle_gamma   90.00
#
_symmetry.space_group_name_H-M   'P 1'
#
loop_
_entity.id
_entity.type
_entity.pdbx_description
1 polymer ?
#
loop_
_entity_poly.entity_id
_entity_poly.type
_entity_poly.pdbx_seq_one_letter_code
_entity_poly.pdbx_strand_id
1 'polypeptide(L)' 'MAVGVWAAISNVSKDDYGEGGFSKGFYISIPFDLMTIGPNRNRAVVSWTPLTRDGGQMLSRKYQLYPMTAEREVPVGQ' A
#
# COMPACT_ATOMS: atom_id res chain seq x y z
N MET A 1 -0.28 15.58 -0.71
CA MET A 1 -0.11 14.58 0.37
C MET A 1 -1.38 13.75 0.43
N ALA A 2 -1.29 12.44 0.69
CA ALA A 2 -2.47 11.57 0.83
C ALA A 2 -2.29 10.62 2.00
N VAL A 3 -3.37 10.35 2.73
CA VAL A 3 -3.43 9.35 3.80
C VAL A 3 -4.54 8.37 3.45
N GLY A 4 -4.31 7.08 3.66
CA GLY A 4 -5.30 6.05 3.41
C GLY A 4 -5.24 4.93 4.43
N VAL A 5 -6.37 4.27 4.61
CA VAL A 5 -6.52 3.06 5.42
C VAL A 5 -6.96 1.92 4.53
N TRP A 6 -6.60 0.69 4.89
CA TRP A 6 -7.02 -0.50 4.16
C TRP A 6 -7.30 -1.66 5.12
N ALA A 7 -8.19 -2.55 4.69
CA ALA A 7 -8.46 -3.81 5.34
C ALA A 7 -8.62 -4.90 4.25
N ALA A 8 -8.11 -6.09 4.52
CA ALA A 8 -8.20 -7.24 3.61
C ALA A 8 -8.85 -8.41 4.33
N ILE A 9 -9.94 -8.92 3.75
CA ILE A 9 -10.68 -10.07 4.25
C ILE A 9 -10.43 -11.24 3.29
N SER A 10 -10.17 -12.42 3.85
CA SER A 10 -9.94 -13.66 3.11
C SER A 10 -10.99 -14.72 3.44
N ASN A 11 -11.00 -15.81 2.68
CA ASN A 11 -11.87 -16.98 2.88
C ASN A 11 -11.30 -18.01 3.88
N VAL A 12 -10.14 -17.73 4.48
CA VAL A 12 -9.54 -18.58 5.52
C VAL A 12 -10.32 -18.44 6.83
N SER A 13 -10.43 -19.53 7.60
CA SER A 13 -11.10 -19.52 8.91
C SER A 13 -10.40 -18.56 9.88
N LYS A 14 -11.15 -17.96 10.83
CA LYS A 14 -10.55 -17.01 11.79
C LYS A 14 -9.51 -17.66 12.69
N ASP A 15 -9.72 -18.93 13.04
CA ASP A 15 -8.82 -19.71 13.90
C ASP A 15 -7.48 -19.97 13.19
N ASP A 16 -7.51 -20.22 11.86
CA ASP A 16 -6.31 -20.43 11.05
C ASP A 16 -5.63 -19.12 10.62
N TYR A 17 -6.41 -18.04 10.47
CA TYR A 17 -5.90 -16.75 10.02
C TYR A 17 -5.06 -16.05 11.11
N GLY A 18 -5.47 -16.18 12.38
CA GLY A 18 -4.82 -15.56 13.52
C GLY A 18 -5.60 -14.39 14.13
N GLU A 19 -4.90 -13.48 14.80
CA GLU A 19 -5.52 -12.47 15.67
C GLU A 19 -6.36 -11.45 14.88
N GLY A 20 -7.69 -11.57 15.02
CA GLY A 20 -8.65 -10.65 14.44
C GLY A 20 -9.19 -11.06 13.06
N GLY A 21 -8.68 -12.11 12.43
CA GLY A 21 -9.26 -12.70 11.21
C GLY A 21 -9.23 -11.82 9.94
N PHE A 22 -8.54 -10.68 9.98
CA PHE A 22 -8.34 -9.80 8.81
C PHE A 22 -7.10 -8.90 9.00
N SER A 23 -6.37 -8.68 7.91
CA SER A 23 -5.25 -7.74 7.86
C SER A 23 -5.74 -6.31 7.71
N LYS A 24 -5.04 -5.38 8.37
CA LYS A 24 -5.39 -3.97 8.43
C LYS A 24 -4.14 -3.11 8.46
N GLY A 25 -4.21 -1.92 7.88
CA GLY A 25 -3.11 -0.97 7.94
C GLY A 25 -3.48 0.40 7.46
N PHE A 26 -2.52 1.31 7.56
CA PHE A 26 -2.62 2.63 6.97
C PHE A 26 -1.35 2.99 6.23
N TYR A 27 -1.45 3.96 5.35
CA TYR A 27 -0.31 4.51 4.63
C TYR A 27 -0.40 6.03 4.51
N ILE A 28 0.77 6.65 4.47
CA ILE A 28 0.95 8.07 4.20
C ILE A 28 1.80 8.19 2.95
N SER A 29 1.35 9.00 2.01
CA SER A 29 2.06 9.28 0.77
C SER A 29 2.41 10.76 0.66
N ILE A 30 3.72 11.00 0.55
CA ILE A 30 4.31 12.33 0.53
C ILE A 30 4.91 12.57 -0.86
N PRO A 31 4.43 13.56 -1.63
CA PRO A 31 5.03 13.90 -2.91
C PRO A 31 6.38 14.59 -2.71
N PHE A 32 7.38 14.22 -3.51
CA PHE A 32 8.72 14.79 -3.44
C PHE A 32 8.79 16.21 -3.99
N ASP A 33 7.83 16.62 -4.82
CA ASP A 33 7.67 18.01 -5.26
C ASP A 33 7.58 19.02 -4.10
N LEU A 34 7.13 18.58 -2.91
CA LEU A 34 7.10 19.43 -1.71
C LEU A 34 8.48 19.58 -1.03
N MET A 35 9.46 18.76 -1.39
CA MET A 35 10.79 18.69 -0.79
C MET A 35 11.92 18.96 -1.81
N THR A 36 11.60 19.07 -3.10
CA THR A 36 12.56 19.30 -4.18
C THR A 36 12.29 20.61 -4.90
N ILE A 37 13.34 21.20 -5.47
CA ILE A 37 13.30 22.51 -6.13
C ILE A 37 12.67 22.43 -7.53
N GLY A 38 12.54 21.22 -8.10
CA GLY A 38 12.00 21.00 -9.44
C GLY A 38 10.77 20.10 -9.44
N PRO A 39 9.91 20.20 -10.48
CA PRO A 39 8.71 19.39 -10.63
C PRO A 39 9.05 17.90 -10.59
N ASN A 40 8.52 17.18 -9.61
CA ASN A 40 8.75 15.75 -9.46
C ASN A 40 7.45 14.97 -9.21
N ARG A 41 7.21 13.93 -10.00
CA ARG A 41 6.04 13.05 -9.85
C ARG A 41 6.26 11.93 -8.82
N ASN A 42 7.49 11.76 -8.34
CA ASN A 42 7.84 10.74 -7.36
C ASN A 42 7.19 11.02 -6.00
N ARG A 43 6.79 9.93 -5.33
CA ARG A 43 6.16 9.96 -4.02
C ARG A 43 6.87 8.96 -3.11
N ALA A 44 7.18 9.37 -1.88
CA ALA A 44 7.46 8.41 -0.81
C ALA A 44 6.14 7.85 -0.28
N VAL A 45 6.15 6.57 0.06
CA VAL A 45 5.05 5.90 0.74
C VAL A 45 5.59 5.24 1.99
N VAL A 46 4.99 5.56 3.14
CA VAL A 46 5.24 4.89 4.41
C VAL A 46 3.96 4.15 4.78
N SER A 47 4.06 2.86 5.05
CA SER A 47 2.93 2.01 5.46
C SER A 47 3.20 1.36 6.81
N TRP A 48 2.15 1.20 7.61
CA TRP A 48 2.21 0.49 8.88
C TRP A 48 1.01 -0.44 9.01
N THR A 49 1.30 -1.65 9.50
CA THR A 49 0.36 -2.75 9.70
C THR A 49 0.56 -3.26 11.12
N PRO A 50 -0.36 -2.96 12.07
CA PRO A 50 -0.28 -3.48 13.42
C PRO A 50 -0.62 -4.97 13.46
N LEU A 51 0.09 -5.74 14.30
CA LEU A 51 -0.10 -7.17 14.57
C LEU A 51 0.02 -8.05 13.32
N THR A 52 1.14 -8.75 13.16
CA THR A 52 1.49 -9.49 11.94
C THR A 52 1.38 -11.02 12.07
N ARG A 53 0.62 -11.54 13.03
CA ARG A 53 0.32 -13.00 13.08
C ARG A 53 -0.86 -13.33 12.17
N ASP A 54 -0.77 -12.90 10.91
CA ASP A 54 -1.83 -13.04 9.91
C ASP A 54 -1.38 -13.99 8.80
N GLY A 55 -2.16 -15.05 8.55
CA GLY A 55 -1.96 -15.99 7.44
C GLY A 55 -2.18 -15.37 6.04
N GLY A 56 -2.62 -14.11 5.96
CA GLY A 56 -2.91 -13.38 4.71
C GLY A 56 -1.91 -12.29 4.34
N GLN A 57 -0.82 -12.10 5.09
CA GLN A 57 0.11 -11.00 4.82
C GLN A 57 0.86 -11.20 3.49
N MET A 58 0.83 -10.18 2.62
CA MET A 58 1.62 -10.20 1.39
C MET A 58 3.12 -10.22 1.71
N LEU A 59 3.86 -11.07 0.99
CA LEU A 59 5.32 -11.10 1.07
C LEU A 59 5.89 -9.72 0.72
N SER A 60 6.76 -9.19 1.58
CA SER A 60 7.53 -7.98 1.27
C SER A 60 8.50 -8.27 0.13
N ARG A 61 8.27 -7.64 -1.03
CA ARG A 61 9.09 -7.82 -2.23
C ARG A 61 9.71 -6.49 -2.61
N LYS A 62 10.97 -6.53 -3.05
CA LYS A 62 11.71 -5.34 -3.51
C LYS A 62 11.04 -4.64 -4.69
N TYR A 63 10.43 -5.41 -5.59
CA TYR A 63 9.72 -4.90 -6.76
C TYR A 63 8.33 -5.54 -6.85
N GLN A 64 7.30 -4.71 -7.03
CA GLN A 64 5.96 -5.15 -7.40
C GLN A 64 5.67 -4.73 -8.84
N LEU A 65 5.17 -5.65 -9.66
CA LEU A 65 5.01 -5.45 -11.11
C LEU A 65 3.88 -4.46 -11.44
N TYR A 66 2.74 -4.55 -10.75
CA TYR A 66 1.59 -3.69 -10.99
C TYR A 66 1.90 -2.18 -10.88
N PRO A 67 2.57 -1.69 -9.82
CA PRO A 67 2.92 -0.26 -9.76
C PRO A 67 3.97 0.15 -10.79
N MET A 68 4.80 -0.77 -11.31
CA MET A 68 5.79 -0.44 -12.34
C MET A 68 5.15 -0.11 -13.68
N THR A 69 3.95 -0.63 -13.97
CA THR A 69 3.21 -0.34 -15.20
C THR A 69 2.12 0.71 -15.02
N ALA A 70 1.78 1.08 -13.78
CA ALA A 70 0.70 2.01 -13.48
C ALA A 70 0.88 3.41 -14.09
N GLU A 71 2.11 3.86 -14.35
CA GLU A 71 2.35 5.15 -15.03
C GLU A 71 1.81 5.18 -16.46
N ARG A 72 1.65 4.02 -17.11
CA ARG A 72 1.07 3.92 -18.46
C ARG A 72 -0.45 4.11 -18.46
N GLU A 73 -1.13 3.76 -17.36
CA GLU A 73 -2.60 3.72 -17.29
C GLU A 73 -3.25 5.07 -16.99
N VAL A 74 -2.46 6.15 -16.83
CA VAL A 74 -3.02 7.50 -16.63
C VAL A 74 -3.86 7.87 -17.85
N PRO A 75 -5.19 8.07 -17.71
CA PRO A 75 -6.03 8.44 -18.84
C PRO A 75 -5.58 9.79 -19.40
N VAL A 76 -5.20 9.83 -20.67
CA VAL A 76 -4.93 11.08 -21.37
C VAL A 76 -6.27 11.68 -21.77
N GLY A 77 -6.78 12.61 -20.95
CA GLY A 77 -7.96 13.40 -21.27
C GLY A 77 -8.97 13.53 -20.14
N GLN A 78 -8.68 14.42 -19.19
CA GLN A 78 -9.69 15.24 -18.50
C GLN A 78 -9.06 16.56 -18.06
#